data_AF-A0A6G0SV36-F1
#
_entry.id   AF-A0A6G0SV36-F1
#
_cell.length_a   1.000
_cell.length_b   1.000
_cell.length_c   1.000
_cell.angle_alpha   90.00
_cell.angle_beta   90.00
_cell.angle_gamma   90.00
#
_symmetry.space_group_name_H-M   'P 1'
#
loop_
_entity.id
_entity.type
_entity.pdbx_description
1 polymer ?
#
loop_
_entity_poly.entity_id
_entity_poly.type
_entity_poly.pdbx_seq_one_letter_code
_entity_poly.pdbx_strand_id
1 'polypeptide(L)'
;MPKVKTSVTVRGKNYVTEFGEHIFAFDGSVLFCKICEVKIKCEKRFSVTQHLSTEKHIRASNRQNKNATQQLITTPTRKSDFFKDLCEAFLKSNIPLEKLGNPHLRLFLEKYINKDIPSVSTLRKTYVNDCYEDTMNEIRNQILNKKIWVSIDETTDTEGRYVANVIIGTLLTDGPGKKFLIASEVLEKANHTTISKLFDRTLFTLWPNGINHDDVILFVTDAAPYMVKAAKSIQVFYSKMIHITCLAHGLHRVCEKNRAEFPKVDELILNMKKVFLKAPARVELFRREAPETPLPLSPIITRWGTWLKDAMYYCENFKAIKKVVHLLDADDALAIRKVKKIMSETDLESYLAFIYTNYGFLTTAITCLETQGTLLTDAIKTVENNLGFKILTKISKVMLGEEISMDNLSEDISCDDLLYFKYAPISSVDVERSFSVYKNMLADNRRSFKFENLSKSLIAYGILAKINWTVYTNNKQTNIKLREAKWKSCENQIIMTKFVHSTSEFRMTISIYRI
;
A
#
# COMPACT_ATOMS: atom_id res chain seq x y z
N MET A 1 30.04 -61.18 -18.86
CA MET A 1 30.93 -60.21 -18.18
C MET A 1 30.09 -59.09 -17.58
N PRO A 2 30.14 -58.81 -16.27
CA PRO A 2 29.46 -57.65 -15.69
C PRO A 2 30.20 -56.38 -16.14
N LYS A 3 29.48 -55.37 -16.64
CA LYS A 3 30.06 -54.05 -16.95
C LYS A 3 30.64 -53.45 -15.66
N VAL A 4 31.96 -53.38 -15.57
CA VAL A 4 32.68 -52.72 -14.47
C VAL A 4 32.15 -51.29 -14.35
N LYS A 5 31.59 -50.93 -13.19
CA LYS A 5 31.11 -49.56 -12.92
C LYS A 5 32.30 -48.62 -12.93
N THR A 6 32.44 -47.82 -13.98
CA THR A 6 33.43 -46.75 -14.06
C THR A 6 33.19 -45.75 -12.92
N SER A 7 34.25 -45.40 -12.17
CA SER A 7 34.16 -44.45 -11.07
C SER A 7 33.65 -43.09 -11.57
N VAL A 8 32.98 -42.33 -10.71
CA VAL A 8 32.43 -41.00 -11.03
C VAL A 8 33.53 -40.06 -11.53
N THR A 9 34.74 -40.22 -10.99
CA THR A 9 35.94 -39.48 -11.39
C THR A 9 36.38 -39.76 -12.82
N VAL A 10 36.31 -41.01 -13.28
CA VAL A 10 36.62 -41.37 -14.68
C VAL A 10 35.53 -40.86 -15.62
N ARG A 11 34.25 -40.97 -15.23
CA ARG A 11 33.13 -40.44 -16.04
C ARG A 11 33.19 -38.94 -16.22
N GLY A 12 33.44 -38.18 -15.14
CA GLY A 12 33.57 -36.73 -15.19
C GLY A 12 34.70 -36.26 -16.11
N LYS A 13 35.88 -36.90 -16.03
CA LYS A 13 37.00 -36.64 -16.94
C LYS A 13 36.65 -36.97 -18.39
N ASN A 14 36.03 -38.12 -18.64
CA ASN A 14 35.63 -38.52 -20.00
C ASN A 14 34.63 -37.54 -20.62
N TYR A 15 33.69 -36.96 -19.85
CA TYR A 15 32.75 -35.97 -20.39
C TYR A 15 33.41 -34.63 -20.71
N VAL A 16 34.44 -34.22 -19.98
CA VAL A 16 35.24 -33.04 -20.32
C VAL A 16 35.98 -33.26 -21.65
N THR A 17 36.52 -34.45 -21.88
CA THR A 17 37.18 -34.80 -23.14
C THR A 17 36.18 -34.98 -24.29
N GLU A 18 35.05 -35.64 -24.05
CA GLU A 18 34.03 -35.95 -25.06
C GLU A 18 33.31 -34.70 -25.58
N PHE A 19 32.93 -33.79 -24.69
CA PHE A 19 32.13 -32.61 -25.04
C PHE A 19 32.96 -31.31 -25.09
N GLY A 20 34.25 -31.38 -24.75
CA GLY A 20 35.21 -30.29 -24.90
C GLY A 20 35.52 -29.54 -23.61
N GLU A 21 36.81 -29.27 -23.41
CA GLU A 21 37.34 -28.55 -22.24
C GLU A 21 36.90 -27.09 -22.17
N HIS A 22 36.49 -26.51 -23.30
CA HIS A 22 35.93 -25.17 -23.36
C HIS A 22 34.49 -25.12 -22.81
N ILE A 23 33.78 -26.25 -22.81
CA ILE A 23 32.38 -26.34 -22.35
C ILE A 23 32.32 -26.78 -20.88
N PHE A 24 33.12 -27.76 -20.49
CA PHE A 24 33.07 -28.35 -19.15
C PHE A 24 34.40 -28.25 -18.38
N ALA A 25 34.30 -28.12 -17.06
CA ALA A 25 35.36 -28.33 -16.09
C ALA A 25 34.96 -29.43 -15.11
N PHE A 26 35.94 -30.19 -14.62
CA PHE A 26 35.71 -31.24 -13.63
C PHE A 26 36.76 -31.18 -12.52
N ASP A 27 36.33 -31.08 -11.27
CA ASP A 27 37.19 -30.92 -10.08
C ASP A 27 37.47 -32.24 -9.34
N GLY A 28 37.08 -33.39 -9.92
CA GLY A 28 37.18 -34.71 -9.30
C GLY A 28 35.86 -35.22 -8.73
N SER A 29 34.90 -34.33 -8.46
CA SER A 29 33.58 -34.66 -7.88
C SER A 29 32.40 -34.05 -8.63
N VAL A 30 32.54 -32.85 -9.17
CA VAL A 30 31.47 -32.08 -9.81
C VAL A 30 31.85 -31.75 -11.25
N LEU A 31 30.93 -32.01 -12.18
CA LEU A 31 31.02 -31.53 -13.57
C LEU A 31 30.35 -30.16 -13.66
N PHE A 32 31.08 -29.15 -14.12
CA PHE A 32 30.64 -27.77 -14.20
C PHE A 32 30.62 -27.28 -15.64
N CYS A 33 29.51 -26.69 -16.09
CA CYS A 33 29.44 -26.04 -17.39
C CYS A 33 29.97 -24.62 -17.32
N LYS A 34 31.05 -24.34 -18.06
CA LYS A 34 31.67 -23.00 -18.17
C LYS A 34 30.76 -22.01 -18.89
N ILE A 35 29.93 -22.47 -19.82
CA ILE A 35 29.03 -21.64 -20.63
C ILE A 35 27.79 -21.20 -19.83
N CYS A 36 27.22 -22.12 -19.04
CA CYS A 36 25.96 -21.89 -18.33
C CYS A 36 26.13 -21.54 -16.85
N GLU A 37 27.36 -21.61 -16.34
CA GLU A 37 27.75 -21.41 -14.95
C GLU A 37 26.93 -22.28 -13.95
N VAL A 38 26.71 -23.55 -14.30
CA VAL A 38 25.91 -24.48 -13.48
C VAL A 38 26.61 -25.83 -13.28
N LYS A 39 26.34 -26.43 -12.13
CA LYS A 39 26.73 -27.83 -11.82
C LYS A 39 25.80 -28.81 -12.53
N ILE A 40 26.37 -29.85 -13.11
CA ILE A 40 25.65 -30.92 -13.82
C ILE A 40 25.91 -32.24 -13.13
N LYS A 41 24.85 -33.04 -12.98
CA LYS A 41 24.95 -34.41 -12.49
C LYS A 41 25.71 -35.26 -13.51
N CYS A 42 26.90 -35.73 -13.17
CA CYS A 42 27.76 -36.54 -14.02
C CYS A 42 27.52 -38.06 -13.88
N GLU A 43 26.47 -38.48 -13.16
CA GLU A 43 26.17 -39.90 -12.95
C GLU A 43 25.75 -40.61 -14.25
N LYS A 44 25.04 -39.91 -15.14
CA LYS A 44 24.51 -40.44 -16.40
C LYS A 44 24.84 -39.49 -17.54
N ARG A 45 25.34 -40.02 -18.65
CA ARG A 45 25.59 -39.26 -19.89
C ARG A 45 24.36 -38.47 -20.35
N PHE A 46 23.17 -39.05 -20.17
CA PHE A 46 21.90 -38.42 -20.48
C PHE A 46 21.73 -37.03 -19.85
N SER A 47 22.13 -36.87 -18.57
CA SER A 47 22.03 -35.58 -17.86
C SER A 47 22.91 -34.50 -18.49
N VAL A 48 24.06 -34.90 -19.05
CA VAL A 48 25.01 -34.01 -19.74
C VAL A 48 24.46 -33.63 -21.11
N THR A 49 24.00 -34.60 -21.91
CA THR A 49 23.39 -34.32 -23.22
C THR A 49 22.08 -33.53 -23.11
N GLN A 50 21.26 -33.80 -22.09
CA GLN A 50 20.05 -33.01 -21.82
C GLN A 50 20.39 -31.57 -21.44
N HIS A 51 21.46 -31.33 -20.69
CA HIS A 51 21.92 -29.98 -20.40
C HIS A 51 22.31 -29.23 -21.69
N LEU A 52 23.09 -29.87 -22.56
CA LEU A 52 23.53 -29.29 -23.84
C LEU A 52 22.36 -28.93 -24.75
N SER A 53 21.27 -29.69 -24.72
CA SER A 53 20.06 -29.41 -25.50
C SER A 53 19.12 -28.39 -24.85
N THR A 54 19.43 -27.89 -23.64
CA THR A 54 18.59 -26.84 -23.03
C THR A 54 18.70 -25.53 -23.81
N GLU A 55 17.58 -24.81 -23.94
CA GLU A 55 17.58 -23.47 -24.55
C GLU A 55 18.55 -22.51 -23.84
N LYS A 56 18.74 -22.67 -22.53
CA LYS A 56 19.74 -21.90 -21.76
C LYS A 56 21.15 -22.09 -22.33
N HIS A 57 21.54 -23.34 -22.57
CA HIS A 57 22.86 -23.67 -23.10
C HIS A 57 23.05 -23.17 -24.53
N ILE A 58 22.07 -23.43 -25.40
CA ILE A 58 22.11 -23.01 -26.80
C ILE A 58 22.25 -21.48 -26.91
N ARG A 59 21.48 -20.71 -26.11
CA ARG A 59 21.57 -19.24 -26.09
C ARG A 59 22.90 -18.73 -25.56
N ALA A 60 23.41 -19.30 -24.47
CA ALA A 60 24.68 -18.88 -23.86
C ALA A 60 25.89 -19.22 -24.76
N SER A 61 25.88 -20.39 -25.41
CA SER A 61 26.91 -20.79 -26.37
C SER A 61 26.93 -19.85 -27.60
N ASN A 62 25.77 -19.46 -28.09
CA ASN A 62 25.65 -18.51 -29.20
C ASN A 62 26.14 -17.09 -28.84
N ARG A 63 26.18 -16.73 -27.56
CA ARG A 63 26.72 -15.43 -27.08
C ARG A 63 28.25 -15.46 -26.92
N GLN A 64 28.83 -16.55 -26.40
CA GLN A 64 30.29 -16.68 -26.32
C GLN A 64 30.96 -16.68 -27.70
N ASN A 65 30.30 -17.23 -28.73
CA ASN A 65 30.79 -17.18 -30.11
C ASN A 65 30.87 -15.75 -30.70
N LYS A 66 30.26 -14.74 -30.05
CA LYS A 66 30.35 -13.33 -30.49
C LYS A 66 31.39 -12.51 -29.73
N ASN A 67 31.80 -12.93 -28.54
CA ASN A 67 32.74 -12.21 -27.69
C ASN A 67 33.81 -13.18 -27.16
N ALA A 68 34.88 -13.37 -27.92
CA ALA A 68 36.06 -14.09 -27.46
C ALA A 68 36.88 -13.19 -26.52
N THR A 69 36.57 -13.22 -25.22
CA THR A 69 37.51 -12.80 -24.16
C THR A 69 37.38 -13.77 -23.00
N GLN A 70 38.47 -14.50 -22.76
CA GLN A 70 38.60 -15.43 -21.64
C GLN A 70 38.64 -14.64 -20.33
N GLN A 71 37.71 -14.89 -19.42
CA GLN A 71 37.85 -14.49 -18.01
C GLN A 71 37.95 -15.75 -17.14
N LEU A 72 38.98 -15.75 -16.29
CA LEU A 72 39.35 -16.80 -15.36
C LEU A 72 38.28 -16.99 -14.28
N ILE A 73 38.04 -18.25 -13.91
CA ILE A 73 37.02 -18.70 -12.95
C ILE A 73 37.44 -18.40 -11.50
N THR A 74 36.51 -17.89 -10.69
CA THR A 74 36.47 -18.09 -9.23
C THR A 74 35.32 -19.06 -8.87
N THR A 75 35.54 -19.90 -7.88
CA THR A 75 34.69 -21.02 -7.41
C THR A 75 33.32 -20.59 -6.85
N PRO A 76 32.32 -21.50 -6.75
CA PRO A 76 30.90 -21.15 -6.80
C PRO A 76 30.22 -21.07 -5.43
N THR A 77 29.66 -19.90 -5.08
CA THR A 77 28.59 -19.75 -4.05
C THR A 77 27.88 -18.38 -4.05
N ARG A 78 28.18 -17.42 -4.92
CA ARG A 78 27.54 -16.10 -4.82
C ARG A 78 26.19 -16.07 -5.55
N LYS A 79 25.13 -15.78 -4.79
CA LYS A 79 23.85 -15.33 -5.36
C LYS A 79 24.15 -14.15 -6.30
N SER A 80 23.55 -14.13 -7.48
CA SER A 80 23.73 -13.02 -8.42
C SER A 80 23.14 -11.72 -7.85
N ASP A 81 23.98 -10.70 -7.70
CA ASP A 81 23.56 -9.35 -7.29
C ASP A 81 22.54 -8.78 -8.27
N PHE A 82 22.77 -8.96 -9.58
CA PHE A 82 21.82 -8.55 -10.61
C PHE A 82 20.43 -9.16 -10.44
N PHE A 83 20.33 -10.45 -10.08
CA PHE A 83 19.02 -11.09 -9.87
C PHE A 83 18.33 -10.55 -8.62
N LYS A 84 19.11 -10.24 -7.58
CA LYS A 84 18.61 -9.63 -6.35
C LYS A 84 18.09 -8.22 -6.63
N ASP A 85 18.89 -7.38 -7.27
CA ASP A 85 18.53 -6.00 -7.62
C ASP A 85 17.30 -5.95 -8.54
N LEU A 86 17.21 -6.86 -9.51
CA LEU A 86 16.05 -6.97 -10.38
C LEU A 86 14.80 -7.40 -9.60
N CYS A 87 14.92 -8.37 -8.69
CA CYS A 87 13.83 -8.80 -7.83
C CYS A 87 13.33 -7.63 -6.97
N GLU A 88 14.26 -6.97 -6.30
CA GLU A 88 14.02 -5.85 -5.42
C GLU A 88 13.34 -4.68 -6.17
N ALA A 89 13.85 -4.29 -7.34
CA ALA A 89 13.28 -3.23 -8.15
C ALA A 89 11.82 -3.52 -8.55
N PHE A 90 11.50 -4.78 -8.90
CA PHE A 90 10.14 -5.19 -9.25
C PHE A 90 9.21 -5.15 -8.03
N LEU A 91 9.63 -5.71 -6.90
CA LEU A 91 8.86 -5.70 -5.66
C LEU A 91 8.59 -4.26 -5.17
N LYS A 92 9.64 -3.44 -5.10
CA LYS A 92 9.59 -2.04 -4.67
C LYS A 92 8.76 -1.15 -5.60
N SER A 93 8.62 -1.53 -6.87
CA SER A 93 7.79 -0.83 -7.86
C SER A 93 6.36 -1.39 -7.98
N ASN A 94 5.97 -2.38 -7.16
CA ASN A 94 4.69 -3.11 -7.28
C ASN A 94 4.46 -3.71 -8.68
N ILE A 95 5.54 -4.17 -9.33
CA ILE A 95 5.50 -4.86 -10.62
C ILE A 95 5.58 -6.37 -10.36
N PRO A 96 4.61 -7.19 -10.85
CA PRO A 96 4.65 -8.64 -10.66
C PRO A 96 5.86 -9.27 -11.30
N LEU A 97 6.52 -10.17 -10.56
CA LEU A 97 7.63 -10.96 -11.09
C LEU A 97 7.20 -11.81 -12.29
N GLU A 98 5.93 -12.20 -12.37
CA GLU A 98 5.33 -12.90 -13.51
C GLU A 98 5.50 -12.14 -14.83
N LYS A 99 5.62 -10.80 -14.80
CA LYS A 99 5.88 -10.01 -16.02
C LYS A 99 7.21 -10.34 -16.66
N LEU A 100 8.23 -10.73 -15.88
CA LEU A 100 9.52 -11.21 -16.39
C LEU A 100 9.41 -12.56 -17.13
N GLY A 101 8.29 -13.27 -16.96
CA GLY A 101 7.97 -14.47 -17.74
C GLY A 101 7.43 -14.18 -19.14
N ASN A 102 7.05 -12.93 -19.45
CA ASN A 102 6.59 -12.57 -20.79
C ASN A 102 7.76 -12.63 -21.80
N PRO A 103 7.65 -13.41 -22.89
CA PRO A 103 8.76 -13.57 -23.84
C PRO A 103 9.26 -12.25 -24.46
N HIS A 104 8.36 -11.32 -24.80
CA HIS A 104 8.74 -10.05 -25.42
C HIS A 104 9.48 -9.14 -24.45
N LEU A 105 8.96 -8.97 -23.22
CA LEU A 105 9.63 -8.18 -22.19
C LEU A 105 10.99 -8.78 -21.86
N ARG A 106 11.05 -10.11 -21.73
CA ARG A 106 12.29 -10.82 -21.43
C ARG A 106 13.34 -10.59 -22.54
N LEU A 107 12.98 -10.84 -23.80
CA LEU A 107 13.90 -10.64 -24.93
C LEU A 107 14.34 -9.18 -25.06
N PHE A 108 13.43 -8.22 -24.80
CA PHE A 108 13.76 -6.81 -24.75
C PHE A 108 14.82 -6.51 -23.69
N LEU A 109 14.61 -6.95 -22.45
CA LEU A 109 15.55 -6.73 -21.36
C LEU A 109 16.90 -7.41 -21.62
N GLU A 110 16.89 -8.67 -22.08
CA GLU A 110 18.11 -9.40 -22.44
C GLU A 110 18.90 -8.70 -23.55
N LYS A 111 18.21 -8.14 -24.55
CA LYS A 111 18.84 -7.39 -25.66
C LYS A 111 19.60 -6.16 -25.19
N TYR A 112 19.00 -5.35 -24.32
CA TYR A 112 19.59 -4.05 -23.93
C TYR A 112 20.49 -4.13 -22.69
N ILE A 113 20.24 -5.08 -21.78
CA ILE A 113 21.03 -5.24 -20.55
C ILE A 113 22.23 -6.18 -20.76
N ASN A 114 22.19 -6.99 -21.83
CA ASN A 114 23.22 -7.99 -22.14
C ASN A 114 23.45 -8.99 -20.99
N LYS A 115 22.39 -9.29 -20.22
CA LYS A 115 22.37 -10.31 -19.15
C LYS A 115 21.14 -11.19 -19.31
N ASP A 116 21.26 -12.46 -18.94
CA ASP A 116 20.10 -13.35 -18.87
C ASP A 116 19.16 -12.93 -17.74
N ILE A 117 17.88 -12.85 -18.05
CA ILE A 117 16.87 -12.60 -17.03
C ILE A 117 16.64 -13.90 -16.25
N PRO A 118 16.57 -13.90 -14.91
CA PRO A 118 16.30 -15.11 -14.15
C PRO A 118 14.88 -15.62 -14.42
N SER A 119 14.64 -16.91 -14.18
CA SER A 119 13.27 -17.43 -14.23
C SER A 119 12.44 -16.85 -13.07
N VAL A 120 11.14 -16.68 -13.28
CA VAL A 120 10.22 -16.22 -12.21
C VAL A 120 10.25 -17.19 -11.01
N SER A 121 10.45 -18.49 -11.25
CA SER A 121 10.62 -19.45 -10.16
C SER A 121 11.90 -19.21 -9.36
N THR A 122 13.00 -18.82 -10.01
CA THR A 122 14.27 -18.52 -9.34
C THR A 122 14.12 -17.29 -8.46
N LEU A 123 13.52 -16.21 -8.99
CA LEU A 123 13.27 -14.98 -8.23
C LEU A 123 12.41 -15.26 -6.99
N ARG A 124 11.28 -15.95 -7.16
CA ARG A 124 10.35 -16.26 -6.06
C ARG A 124 10.95 -17.13 -4.97
N LYS A 125 11.70 -18.19 -5.34
CA LYS A 125 12.23 -19.17 -4.36
C LYS A 125 13.51 -18.71 -3.68
N THR A 126 14.32 -17.89 -4.36
CA THR A 126 15.67 -17.57 -3.90
C THR A 126 15.80 -16.13 -3.41
N TYR A 127 15.18 -15.17 -4.11
CA TYR A 127 15.48 -13.75 -3.91
C TYR A 127 14.38 -12.97 -3.19
N VAL A 128 13.10 -13.37 -3.30
CA VAL A 128 12.01 -12.70 -2.55
C VAL A 128 12.25 -12.75 -1.04
N ASN A 129 12.74 -13.87 -0.52
CA ASN A 129 13.07 -13.98 0.91
C ASN A 129 14.24 -13.07 1.28
N ASP A 130 15.25 -12.95 0.43
CA ASP A 130 16.39 -12.05 0.68
C ASP A 130 15.93 -10.59 0.72
N CYS A 131 15.12 -10.15 -0.24
CA CYS A 131 14.56 -8.80 -0.26
C CYS A 131 13.70 -8.54 1.00
N TYR A 132 12.94 -9.53 1.45
CA TYR A 132 12.17 -9.46 2.68
C TYR A 132 13.08 -9.31 3.91
N GLU A 133 14.12 -10.12 4.05
CA GLU A 133 15.04 -10.03 5.18
C GLU A 133 15.82 -8.70 5.20
N ASP A 134 16.26 -8.21 4.04
CA ASP A 134 16.90 -6.89 3.93
C ASP A 134 15.96 -5.77 4.39
N THR A 135 14.70 -5.85 3.97
CA THR A 135 13.62 -4.94 4.36
C THR A 135 13.40 -5.01 5.89
N MET A 136 13.26 -6.21 6.45
CA MET A 136 13.10 -6.38 7.89
C MET A 136 14.30 -5.85 8.68
N ASN A 137 15.52 -6.06 8.20
CA ASN A 137 16.73 -5.51 8.81
C ASN A 137 16.75 -3.97 8.75
N GLU A 138 16.33 -3.39 7.63
CA GLU A 138 16.17 -1.94 7.52
C GLU A 138 15.15 -1.40 8.55
N ILE A 139 14.01 -2.07 8.71
CA ILE A 139 12.98 -1.71 9.70
C ILE A 139 13.55 -1.81 11.11
N ARG A 140 14.21 -2.93 11.45
CA ARG A 140 14.87 -3.16 12.75
C ARG A 140 15.86 -2.03 13.08
N ASN A 141 16.69 -1.63 12.12
CA ASN A 141 17.62 -0.51 12.28
C ASN A 141 16.89 0.83 12.49
N GLN A 142 15.75 1.04 11.85
CA GLN A 142 14.99 2.29 11.98
C GLN A 142 14.25 2.40 13.31
N ILE A 143 13.86 1.28 13.94
CA ILE A 143 13.18 1.24 15.24
C ILE A 143 14.14 1.09 16.43
N LEU A 144 15.42 0.81 16.19
CA LEU A 144 16.41 0.61 17.23
C LEU A 144 16.44 1.80 18.21
N ASN A 145 16.33 1.52 19.50
CA ASN A 145 16.31 2.49 20.60
C ASN A 145 15.21 3.56 20.49
N LYS A 146 14.07 3.21 19.87
CA LYS A 146 12.91 4.11 19.76
C LYS A 146 11.68 3.46 20.32
N LYS A 147 10.83 4.28 20.93
CA LYS A 147 9.46 3.91 21.27
C LYS A 147 8.65 3.70 19.99
N ILE A 148 7.76 2.71 20.00
CA ILE A 148 6.90 2.38 18.88
C ILE A 148 5.43 2.30 19.29
N TRP A 149 4.57 2.46 18.30
CA TRP A 149 3.16 2.10 18.37
C TRP A 149 2.88 0.94 17.41
N VAL A 150 1.87 0.14 17.73
CA VAL A 150 1.39 -0.98 16.94
C VAL A 150 -0.07 -0.75 16.57
N SER A 151 -0.49 -1.17 15.39
CA SER A 151 -1.89 -1.26 15.03
C SER A 151 -2.17 -2.52 14.23
N ILE A 152 -3.26 -3.18 14.59
CA ILE A 152 -3.74 -4.39 13.95
C ILE A 152 -5.20 -4.18 13.58
N ASP A 153 -5.52 -4.59 12.37
CA ASP A 153 -6.88 -4.64 11.86
C ASP A 153 -7.01 -5.90 11.01
N GLU A 154 -8.25 -6.35 10.81
CA GLU A 154 -8.53 -7.47 9.93
C GLU A 154 -9.56 -7.13 8.86
N THR A 155 -9.51 -7.87 7.76
CA THR A 155 -10.50 -7.76 6.70
C THR A 155 -10.82 -9.14 6.16
N THR A 156 -11.96 -9.26 5.48
CA THR A 156 -12.28 -10.45 4.69
C THR A 156 -11.99 -10.14 3.24
N ASP A 157 -11.14 -10.95 2.60
CA ASP A 157 -10.79 -10.78 1.19
C ASP A 157 -11.87 -11.35 0.24
N THR A 158 -11.67 -11.18 -1.07
CA THR A 158 -12.61 -11.67 -2.09
C THR A 158 -12.72 -13.18 -2.17
N GLU A 159 -11.79 -13.92 -1.58
CA GLU A 159 -11.81 -15.39 -1.49
C GLU A 159 -12.39 -15.86 -0.14
N GLY A 160 -12.88 -14.95 0.70
CA GLY A 160 -13.46 -15.25 2.01
C GLY A 160 -12.44 -15.53 3.11
N ARG A 161 -11.15 -15.22 2.88
CA ARG A 161 -10.09 -15.39 3.89
C ARG A 161 -10.08 -14.20 4.85
N TYR A 162 -9.95 -14.49 6.14
CA TYR A 162 -9.64 -13.46 7.13
C TYR A 162 -8.17 -13.09 7.02
N VAL A 163 -7.87 -11.86 6.64
CA VAL A 163 -6.50 -11.35 6.49
C VAL A 163 -6.30 -10.25 7.51
N ALA A 164 -5.27 -10.38 8.33
CA ALA A 164 -4.89 -9.37 9.30
C ALA A 164 -3.55 -8.74 8.93
N ASN A 165 -3.51 -7.41 9.00
CA ASN A 165 -2.31 -6.63 8.73
C ASN A 165 -1.83 -5.99 10.03
N VAL A 166 -0.51 -5.95 10.20
CA VAL A 166 0.13 -5.32 11.35
C VAL A 166 1.02 -4.19 10.88
N ILE A 167 0.72 -2.98 11.33
CA ILE A 167 1.56 -1.81 11.13
C ILE A 167 2.20 -1.44 12.45
N ILE A 168 3.46 -1.02 12.36
CA ILE A 168 4.15 -0.32 13.43
C ILE A 168 4.55 1.07 12.98
N GLY A 169 4.78 1.96 13.93
CA GLY A 169 5.52 3.18 13.64
C GLY A 169 6.36 3.64 14.81
N THR A 170 7.42 4.38 14.50
CA THR A 170 8.26 4.99 15.53
C THR A 170 7.57 6.20 16.11
N LEU A 171 7.82 6.49 17.39
CA LEU A 171 7.40 7.72 18.06
C LEU A 171 8.63 8.59 18.28
N LEU A 172 8.56 9.85 17.84
CA LEU A 172 9.62 10.84 17.99
C LEU A 172 9.06 12.07 18.71
N THR A 173 9.91 12.78 19.44
CA THR A 173 9.51 13.96 20.24
C THR A 173 9.47 15.25 19.40
N ASP A 174 10.19 15.27 18.29
CA ASP A 174 10.41 16.43 17.41
C ASP A 174 9.66 16.35 16.07
N GLY A 175 8.95 15.25 15.79
CA GLY A 175 8.15 15.13 14.57
C GLY A 175 7.40 13.80 14.40
N PRO A 176 6.69 13.62 13.28
CA PRO A 176 6.03 12.36 12.98
C PRO A 176 7.07 11.28 12.68
N GLY A 177 6.92 10.12 13.32
CA GLY A 177 7.77 8.98 13.03
C GLY A 177 7.38 8.23 11.76
N LYS A 178 8.23 7.28 11.37
CA LYS A 178 8.02 6.45 10.18
C LYS A 178 7.12 5.27 10.50
N LYS A 179 6.40 4.80 9.50
CA LYS A 179 5.41 3.72 9.60
C LYS A 179 5.82 2.57 8.68
N PHE A 180 5.60 1.34 9.13
CA PHE A 180 6.00 0.13 8.42
C PHE A 180 4.90 -0.91 8.52
N LEU A 181 4.54 -1.50 7.39
CA LEU A 181 3.76 -2.74 7.37
C LEU A 181 4.72 -3.91 7.55
N ILE A 182 4.53 -4.67 8.63
CA ILE A 182 5.49 -5.70 9.06
C ILE A 182 4.90 -7.11 9.03
N ALA A 183 3.58 -7.24 8.99
CA ALA A 183 2.92 -8.52 8.80
C ALA A 183 1.63 -8.38 8.00
N SER A 184 1.33 -9.41 7.22
CA SER A 184 0.07 -9.65 6.54
C SER A 184 -0.16 -11.15 6.59
N GLU A 185 -1.12 -11.60 7.38
CA GLU A 185 -1.35 -13.01 7.69
C GLU A 185 -2.80 -13.45 7.46
N VAL A 186 -2.99 -14.67 6.96
CA VAL A 186 -4.31 -15.30 6.97
C VAL A 186 -4.57 -15.84 8.37
N LEU A 187 -5.69 -15.44 8.95
CA LEU A 187 -6.19 -15.95 10.21
C LEU A 187 -7.20 -17.08 9.95
N GLU A 188 -7.18 -18.10 10.79
CA GLU A 188 -8.20 -19.15 10.78
C GLU A 188 -9.58 -18.59 11.16
N LYS A 189 -9.59 -17.59 12.05
CA LYS A 189 -10.78 -16.89 12.55
C LYS A 189 -10.39 -15.52 13.10
N ALA A 190 -11.30 -14.56 13.00
CA ALA A 190 -11.17 -13.24 13.63
C ALA A 190 -11.64 -13.32 15.10
N ASN A 191 -10.72 -13.52 16.05
CA ASN A 191 -11.04 -13.50 17.47
C ASN A 191 -9.86 -13.03 18.32
N HIS A 192 -10.09 -12.83 19.62
CA HIS A 192 -9.06 -12.24 20.49
C HIS A 192 -7.78 -13.09 20.56
N THR A 193 -7.90 -14.43 20.55
CA THR A 193 -6.75 -15.33 20.66
C THR A 193 -5.88 -15.27 19.41
N THR A 194 -6.49 -15.25 18.21
CA THR A 194 -5.72 -15.19 16.95
C THR A 194 -5.03 -13.85 16.78
N ILE A 195 -5.67 -12.75 17.21
CA ILE A 195 -5.05 -11.42 17.25
C ILE A 195 -3.88 -11.37 18.23
N SER A 196 -4.04 -11.87 19.46
CA SER A 196 -2.93 -11.91 20.44
C SER A 196 -1.75 -12.73 19.94
N LYS A 197 -2.00 -13.88 19.32
CA LYS A 197 -0.94 -14.70 18.69
C LYS A 197 -0.28 -14.00 17.50
N LEU A 198 -1.03 -13.23 16.71
CA LEU A 198 -0.46 -12.43 15.62
C LEU A 198 0.43 -11.32 16.16
N PHE A 199 -0.02 -10.59 17.18
CA PHE A 199 0.75 -9.55 17.85
C PHE A 199 2.10 -10.09 18.35
N ASP A 200 2.08 -11.17 19.12
CA ASP A 200 3.27 -11.78 19.71
C ASP A 200 4.28 -12.25 18.64
N ARG A 201 3.82 -13.04 17.65
CA ARG A 201 4.67 -13.51 16.53
C ARG A 201 5.29 -12.35 15.75
N THR A 202 4.53 -11.28 15.55
CA THR A 202 4.99 -10.11 14.80
C THR A 202 6.09 -9.38 15.57
N LEU A 203 5.94 -9.18 16.88
CA LEU A 203 6.98 -8.52 17.68
C LEU A 203 8.22 -9.40 17.86
N PHE A 204 8.06 -10.71 17.98
CA PHE A 204 9.20 -11.64 17.96
C PHE A 204 10.00 -11.55 16.65
N THR A 205 9.31 -11.32 15.52
CA THR A 205 9.96 -11.12 14.22
C THR A 205 10.78 -9.82 14.17
N LEU A 206 10.37 -8.77 14.90
CA LEU A 206 11.16 -7.55 15.03
C LEU A 206 12.39 -7.76 15.93
N TRP A 207 12.21 -8.43 17.06
CA TRP A 207 13.25 -8.66 18.06
C TRP A 207 13.47 -10.15 18.37
N PRO A 208 14.17 -10.87 17.48
CA PRO A 208 14.39 -12.32 17.63
C PRO A 208 15.23 -12.70 18.86
N ASN A 209 15.97 -11.75 19.43
CA ASN A 209 16.84 -11.96 20.60
C ASN A 209 16.17 -11.60 21.93
N GLY A 210 14.88 -11.21 21.91
CA GLY A 210 14.13 -10.77 23.09
C GLY A 210 13.35 -9.50 22.81
N ILE A 211 12.04 -9.54 23.07
CA ILE A 211 11.12 -8.43 22.79
C ILE A 211 11.39 -7.29 23.79
N ASN A 212 11.57 -6.07 23.28
CA ASN A 212 11.60 -4.87 24.11
C ASN A 212 10.17 -4.43 24.46
N HIS A 213 9.60 -5.05 25.49
CA HIS A 213 8.23 -4.77 25.96
C HIS A 213 8.02 -3.28 26.28
N ASP A 214 8.98 -2.65 26.94
CA ASP A 214 8.90 -1.24 27.36
C ASP A 214 8.99 -0.24 26.21
N ASP A 215 9.41 -0.68 25.02
CA ASP A 215 9.46 0.18 23.84
C ASP A 215 8.14 0.19 23.06
N VAL A 216 7.21 -0.73 23.37
CA VAL A 216 5.87 -0.75 22.80
C VAL A 216 4.92 0.01 23.73
N ILE A 217 4.69 1.29 23.45
CA ILE A 217 3.96 2.18 24.38
C ILE A 217 2.52 2.48 23.94
N LEU A 218 2.14 2.12 22.72
CA LEU A 218 0.80 2.37 22.20
C LEU A 218 0.31 1.25 21.29
N PHE A 219 -0.93 0.82 21.52
CA PHE A 219 -1.64 -0.13 20.67
C PHE A 219 -2.97 0.48 20.21
N VAL A 220 -3.14 0.62 18.90
CA VAL A 220 -4.33 1.21 18.28
C VAL A 220 -5.09 0.14 17.51
N THR A 221 -6.33 -0.15 17.88
CA THR A 221 -7.19 -1.12 17.18
C THR A 221 -8.54 -0.51 16.86
N ASP A 222 -9.39 -1.24 16.15
CA ASP A 222 -10.81 -0.91 16.12
C ASP A 222 -11.47 -1.14 17.50
N ALA A 223 -12.74 -0.79 17.61
CA ALA A 223 -13.53 -0.94 18.84
C ALA A 223 -14.32 -2.27 18.89
N ALA A 224 -13.95 -3.29 18.11
CA ALA A 224 -14.63 -4.58 18.18
C ALA A 224 -14.37 -5.26 19.54
N PRO A 225 -15.38 -5.93 20.15
CA PRO A 225 -15.23 -6.53 21.47
C PRO A 225 -14.06 -7.51 21.60
N TYR A 226 -13.75 -8.26 20.54
CA TYR A 226 -12.61 -9.18 20.56
C TYR A 226 -11.27 -8.47 20.41
N MET A 227 -11.18 -7.33 19.70
CA MET A 227 -9.96 -6.51 19.63
C MET A 227 -9.66 -5.90 21.00
N VAL A 228 -10.67 -5.32 21.66
CA VAL A 228 -10.53 -4.79 23.03
C VAL A 228 -10.13 -5.91 23.99
N LYS A 229 -10.74 -7.09 23.89
CA LYS A 229 -10.36 -8.25 24.72
C LYS A 229 -8.93 -8.72 24.44
N ALA A 230 -8.48 -8.74 23.18
CA ALA A 230 -7.11 -9.07 22.83
C ALA A 230 -6.13 -8.06 23.43
N ALA A 231 -6.41 -6.76 23.25
CA ALA A 231 -5.58 -5.68 23.76
C ALA A 231 -5.43 -5.72 25.29
N LYS A 232 -6.54 -5.91 26.02
CA LYS A 232 -6.49 -6.11 27.48
C LYS A 232 -5.61 -7.29 27.88
N SER A 233 -5.69 -8.40 27.14
CA SER A 233 -4.87 -9.59 27.41
C SER A 233 -3.39 -9.35 27.11
N ILE A 234 -3.08 -8.56 26.08
CA ILE A 234 -1.71 -8.21 25.70
C ILE A 234 -1.12 -7.22 26.72
N GLN A 235 -1.88 -6.20 27.14
CA GLN A 235 -1.43 -5.16 28.09
C GLN A 235 -0.87 -5.72 29.40
N VAL A 236 -1.34 -6.90 29.84
CA VAL A 236 -0.78 -7.60 31.02
C VAL A 236 0.73 -7.84 30.90
N PHE A 237 1.26 -8.01 29.69
CA PHE A 237 2.68 -8.28 29.42
C PHE A 237 3.47 -7.04 28.98
N TYR A 238 2.81 -5.89 28.80
CA TYR A 238 3.43 -4.65 28.30
C TYR A 238 2.96 -3.50 29.19
N SER A 239 3.60 -3.33 30.34
CA SER A 239 3.09 -2.46 31.39
C SER A 239 3.07 -0.98 31.03
N LYS A 240 3.90 -0.54 30.08
CA LYS A 240 3.90 0.84 29.54
C LYS A 240 2.93 1.05 28.36
N MET A 241 2.28 -0.01 27.87
CA MET A 241 1.46 0.07 26.67
C MET A 241 0.05 0.57 26.96
N ILE A 242 -0.30 1.70 26.36
CA ILE A 242 -1.67 2.21 26.33
C ILE A 242 -2.41 1.60 25.14
N HIS A 243 -3.56 0.99 25.37
CA HIS A 243 -4.49 0.60 24.33
C HIS A 243 -5.52 1.70 24.09
N ILE A 244 -5.73 2.07 22.84
CA ILE A 244 -6.83 2.94 22.43
C ILE A 244 -7.60 2.34 21.25
N THR A 245 -8.87 2.67 21.17
CA THR A 245 -9.70 2.36 20.01
C THR A 245 -9.67 3.49 18.99
N CYS A 246 -9.70 3.16 17.70
CA CYS A 246 -9.63 4.10 16.60
C CYS A 246 -10.76 5.14 16.65
N LEU A 247 -10.38 6.40 16.87
CA LEU A 247 -11.34 7.50 16.99
C LEU A 247 -12.04 7.80 15.66
N ALA A 248 -11.30 7.71 14.55
CA ALA A 248 -11.87 7.95 13.22
C ALA A 248 -12.91 6.88 12.83
N HIS A 249 -12.69 5.61 13.20
CA HIS A 249 -13.69 4.56 13.07
C HIS A 249 -14.90 4.85 13.97
N GLY A 250 -14.68 5.31 15.22
CA GLY A 250 -15.73 5.76 16.12
C GLY A 250 -16.60 6.88 15.52
N LEU A 251 -15.98 7.93 14.99
CA LEU A 251 -16.69 9.02 14.31
C LEU A 251 -17.42 8.52 13.06
N HIS A 252 -16.84 7.59 12.31
CA HIS A 252 -17.53 6.98 11.17
C HIS A 252 -18.80 6.24 11.58
N ARG A 253 -18.80 5.51 12.70
CA ARG A 253 -20.02 4.87 13.25
C ARG A 253 -21.09 5.90 13.60
N VAL A 254 -20.70 7.06 14.14
CA VAL A 254 -21.64 8.18 14.37
C VAL A 254 -22.21 8.67 13.03
N CYS A 255 -21.38 8.83 12.00
CA CYS A 255 -21.85 9.20 10.66
C CYS A 255 -22.85 8.17 10.10
N GLU A 256 -22.61 6.88 10.27
CA GLU A 256 -23.53 5.82 9.82
C GLU A 256 -24.85 5.82 10.61
N LYS A 257 -24.81 6.09 11.91
CA LYS A 257 -26.02 6.26 12.70
C LYS A 257 -26.82 7.47 12.23
N ASN A 258 -26.16 8.62 12.00
CA ASN A 258 -26.81 9.81 11.43
C ASN A 258 -27.43 9.48 10.06
N ARG A 259 -26.71 8.79 9.18
CA ARG A 259 -27.24 8.35 7.86
C ARG A 259 -28.54 7.57 8.01
N ALA A 260 -28.62 6.64 8.97
CA ALA A 260 -29.82 5.86 9.21
C ALA A 260 -31.03 6.69 9.68
N GLU A 261 -30.80 7.81 10.39
CA GLU A 261 -31.87 8.73 10.83
C GLU A 261 -32.39 9.64 9.69
N PHE A 262 -31.67 9.75 8.56
CA PHE A 262 -32.06 10.57 7.40
C PHE A 262 -32.26 9.73 6.13
N PRO A 263 -33.22 8.77 6.10
CA PRO A 263 -33.41 7.85 4.98
C PRO A 263 -33.72 8.56 3.65
N LYS A 264 -34.38 9.72 3.68
CA LYS A 264 -34.66 10.52 2.47
C LYS A 264 -33.39 11.09 1.84
N VAL A 265 -32.49 11.62 2.66
CA VAL A 265 -31.18 12.14 2.20
C VAL A 265 -30.32 10.99 1.70
N ASP A 266 -30.35 9.84 2.37
CA ASP A 266 -29.67 8.62 1.90
C ASP A 266 -30.21 8.14 0.55
N GLU A 267 -31.55 8.10 0.38
CA GLU A 267 -32.18 7.73 -0.89
C GLU A 267 -31.85 8.71 -2.01
N LEU A 268 -31.79 10.01 -1.72
CA LEU A 268 -31.34 11.05 -2.67
C LEU A 268 -29.90 10.75 -3.14
N ILE A 269 -28.96 10.62 -2.20
CA ILE A 269 -27.55 10.39 -2.48
C ILE A 269 -27.36 9.11 -3.31
N LEU A 270 -28.07 8.04 -2.94
CA LEU A 270 -28.00 6.74 -3.62
C LEU A 270 -28.54 6.78 -5.05
N ASN A 271 -29.68 7.44 -5.28
CA ASN A 271 -30.28 7.49 -6.62
C ASN A 271 -29.60 8.53 -7.52
N MET A 272 -29.15 9.67 -6.98
CA MET A 272 -28.45 10.68 -7.77
C MET A 272 -27.18 10.14 -8.42
N LYS A 273 -26.46 9.25 -7.72
CA LYS A 273 -25.30 8.54 -8.29
C LYS A 273 -25.66 7.75 -9.54
N LYS A 274 -26.82 7.09 -9.53
CA LYS A 274 -27.32 6.29 -10.66
C LYS A 274 -27.76 7.16 -11.85
N VAL A 275 -28.13 8.42 -11.60
CA VAL A 275 -28.53 9.37 -12.65
C VAL A 275 -27.35 9.72 -13.56
N PHE A 276 -26.12 9.79 -13.06
CA PHE A 276 -24.96 10.17 -13.90
C PHE A 276 -24.03 9.00 -14.23
N LEU A 277 -24.23 7.85 -13.60
CA LEU A 277 -23.43 6.65 -13.83
C LEU A 277 -23.55 6.16 -15.29
N LYS A 278 -22.41 6.10 -15.98
CA LYS A 278 -22.28 5.61 -17.37
C LYS A 278 -23.22 6.30 -18.39
N ALA A 279 -23.56 7.57 -18.17
CA ALA A 279 -24.46 8.30 -19.07
C ALA A 279 -23.85 9.64 -19.56
N PRO A 280 -23.05 9.60 -20.65
CA PRO A 280 -22.36 10.78 -21.17
C PRO A 280 -23.26 11.97 -21.48
N ALA A 281 -24.42 11.73 -22.12
CA ALA A 281 -25.37 12.81 -22.47
C ALA A 281 -25.89 13.56 -21.22
N ARG A 282 -26.20 12.84 -20.13
CA ARG A 282 -26.64 13.45 -18.87
C ARG A 282 -25.51 14.21 -18.17
N VAL A 283 -24.28 13.73 -18.28
CA VAL A 283 -23.09 14.43 -17.76
C VAL A 283 -22.80 15.71 -18.56
N GLU A 284 -22.99 15.69 -19.87
CA GLU A 284 -22.84 16.86 -20.73
C GLU A 284 -23.91 17.92 -20.43
N LEU A 285 -25.17 17.50 -20.27
CA LEU A 285 -26.25 18.38 -19.80
C LEU A 285 -25.90 19.02 -18.46
N PHE A 286 -25.41 18.25 -17.49
CA PHE A 286 -25.00 18.76 -16.19
C PHE A 286 -23.92 19.84 -16.32
N ARG A 287 -22.87 19.59 -17.10
CA ARG A 287 -21.77 20.53 -17.33
C ARG A 287 -22.23 21.81 -18.04
N ARG A 288 -23.25 21.73 -18.90
CA ARG A 288 -23.81 22.90 -19.58
C ARG A 288 -24.64 23.77 -18.64
N GLU A 289 -25.48 23.14 -17.82
CA GLU A 289 -26.47 23.86 -16.98
C GLU A 289 -25.93 24.27 -15.61
N ALA A 290 -24.88 23.61 -15.13
CA ALA A 290 -24.20 23.88 -13.87
C ALA A 290 -22.66 23.81 -14.05
N PRO A 291 -22.05 24.70 -14.86
CA PRO A 291 -20.62 24.63 -15.21
C PRO A 291 -19.68 24.85 -14.02
N GLU A 292 -20.10 25.67 -13.05
CA GLU A 292 -19.33 25.97 -11.83
C GLU A 292 -19.53 24.91 -10.72
N THR A 293 -20.46 23.97 -10.91
CA THR A 293 -20.74 22.92 -9.93
C THR A 293 -19.97 21.64 -10.31
N PRO A 294 -19.18 21.06 -9.40
CA PRO A 294 -18.58 19.75 -9.63
C PRO A 294 -19.65 18.70 -9.90
N LEU A 295 -19.41 17.76 -10.82
CA LEU A 295 -20.32 16.62 -11.02
C LEU A 295 -20.45 15.84 -9.70
N PRO A 296 -21.64 15.35 -9.33
CA PRO A 296 -21.80 14.53 -8.13
C PRO A 296 -20.76 13.41 -8.10
N LEU A 297 -19.94 13.37 -7.04
CA LEU A 297 -18.83 12.44 -6.96
C LEU A 297 -19.35 11.00 -7.01
N SER A 298 -18.66 10.14 -7.76
CA SER A 298 -18.80 8.70 -7.53
C SER A 298 -18.19 8.40 -6.15
N PRO A 299 -18.95 7.85 -5.19
CA PRO A 299 -18.42 7.59 -3.87
C PRO A 299 -17.31 6.55 -3.99
N ILE A 300 -16.16 6.85 -3.39
CA ILE A 300 -15.24 5.80 -3.02
C ILE A 300 -15.87 5.17 -1.77
N ILE A 301 -16.57 4.04 -1.94
CA ILE A 301 -17.27 3.30 -0.86
C ILE A 301 -16.33 3.05 0.34
N THR A 302 -15.02 3.02 0.11
CA THR A 302 -13.98 2.73 1.11
C THR A 302 -13.40 3.96 1.82
N ARG A 303 -14.09 5.11 1.88
CA ARG A 303 -13.62 6.29 2.64
C ARG A 303 -14.64 6.73 3.69
N TRP A 304 -14.17 6.98 4.90
CA TRP A 304 -15.02 7.38 6.02
C TRP A 304 -15.62 8.77 5.83
N GLY A 305 -16.88 8.92 6.26
CA GLY A 305 -17.60 10.19 6.18
C GLY A 305 -18.02 10.62 4.76
N THR A 306 -17.92 9.75 3.74
CA THR A 306 -18.34 10.09 2.37
C THR A 306 -19.81 10.47 2.28
N TRP A 307 -20.70 9.80 3.02
CA TRP A 307 -22.12 10.15 3.01
C TRP A 307 -22.37 11.58 3.50
N LEU A 308 -21.69 12.02 4.56
CA LEU A 308 -21.79 13.41 5.05
C LEU A 308 -21.21 14.40 4.03
N LYS A 309 -20.08 14.08 3.40
CA LYS A 309 -19.51 14.92 2.33
C LYS A 309 -20.48 15.07 1.15
N ASP A 310 -21.16 13.99 0.76
CA ASP A 310 -22.19 14.02 -0.28
C ASP A 310 -23.38 14.88 0.18
N ALA A 311 -23.89 14.70 1.41
CA ALA A 311 -24.97 15.51 1.96
C ALA A 311 -24.62 17.01 1.99
N MET A 312 -23.39 17.35 2.38
CA MET A 312 -22.90 18.73 2.38
C MET A 312 -22.84 19.31 0.97
N TYR A 313 -22.31 18.55 0.01
CA TYR A 313 -22.29 18.93 -1.40
C TYR A 313 -23.69 19.21 -1.94
N TYR A 314 -24.68 18.37 -1.62
CA TYR A 314 -26.07 18.60 -2.03
C TYR A 314 -26.68 19.82 -1.34
N CYS A 315 -26.35 20.10 -0.09
CA CYS A 315 -26.79 21.31 0.61
C CYS A 315 -26.27 22.58 -0.09
N GLU A 316 -24.97 22.62 -0.39
CA GLU A 316 -24.32 23.80 -1.01
C GLU A 316 -24.78 24.04 -2.45
N ASN A 317 -25.05 22.96 -3.19
CA ASN A 317 -25.33 23.01 -4.62
C ASN A 317 -26.80 22.71 -4.97
N PHE A 318 -27.70 22.70 -3.98
CA PHE A 318 -29.06 22.18 -4.12
C PHE A 318 -29.81 22.80 -5.31
N LYS A 319 -29.79 24.13 -5.43
CA LYS A 319 -30.50 24.87 -6.48
C LYS A 319 -30.00 24.52 -7.88
N ALA A 320 -28.68 24.46 -8.07
CA ALA A 320 -28.07 24.12 -9.35
C ALA A 320 -28.41 22.68 -9.76
N ILE A 321 -28.30 21.74 -8.82
CA ILE A 321 -28.60 20.33 -9.08
C ILE A 321 -30.09 20.13 -9.35
N LYS A 322 -30.97 20.79 -8.59
CA LYS A 322 -32.43 20.72 -8.79
C LYS A 322 -32.82 21.22 -10.18
N LYS A 323 -32.19 22.29 -10.67
CA LYS A 323 -32.38 22.78 -12.05
C LYS A 323 -32.01 21.71 -13.08
N VAL A 324 -30.82 21.10 -12.95
CA VAL A 324 -30.37 20.04 -13.88
C VAL A 324 -31.32 18.85 -13.85
N VAL A 325 -31.72 18.39 -12.67
CA VAL A 325 -32.63 17.25 -12.50
C VAL A 325 -33.99 17.51 -13.12
N HIS A 326 -34.49 18.74 -13.05
CA HIS A 326 -35.78 19.10 -13.64
C HIS A 326 -35.78 18.93 -15.17
N LEU A 327 -34.64 19.22 -15.82
CA LEU A 327 -34.45 19.11 -17.28
C LEU A 327 -34.29 17.67 -17.77
N LEU A 328 -34.01 16.71 -16.90
CA LEU A 328 -33.91 15.29 -17.27
C LEU A 328 -35.29 14.70 -17.51
N ASP A 329 -35.44 13.72 -18.41
CA ASP A 329 -36.71 13.00 -18.56
C ASP A 329 -36.92 12.02 -17.38
N ALA A 330 -38.12 12.02 -16.80
CA ALA A 330 -38.47 11.12 -15.70
C ALA A 330 -38.62 9.66 -16.15
N ASP A 331 -38.84 9.42 -17.45
CA ASP A 331 -39.04 8.09 -18.01
C ASP A 331 -37.74 7.44 -18.52
N ASP A 332 -36.68 8.23 -18.71
CA ASP A 332 -35.34 7.76 -19.09
C ASP A 332 -34.74 6.76 -18.08
N ALA A 333 -35.01 6.96 -16.78
CA ALA A 333 -34.55 6.06 -15.74
C ALA A 333 -35.37 6.17 -14.45
N LEU A 334 -35.62 5.03 -13.80
CA LEU A 334 -36.25 4.97 -12.48
C LEU A 334 -35.54 5.86 -11.44
N ALA A 335 -34.21 5.95 -11.52
CA ALA A 335 -33.43 6.81 -10.63
C ALA A 335 -33.76 8.30 -10.79
N ILE A 336 -34.02 8.77 -12.02
CA ILE A 336 -34.41 10.17 -12.27
C ILE A 336 -35.79 10.42 -11.66
N ARG A 337 -36.75 9.53 -11.90
CA ARG A 337 -38.10 9.63 -11.34
C ARG A 337 -38.07 9.74 -9.82
N LYS A 338 -37.29 8.87 -9.16
CA LYS A 338 -37.10 8.88 -7.70
C LYS A 338 -36.48 10.19 -7.21
N VAL A 339 -35.39 10.64 -7.83
CA VAL A 339 -34.73 11.90 -7.46
C VAL A 339 -35.66 13.10 -7.63
N LYS A 340 -36.40 13.18 -8.75
CA LYS A 340 -37.40 14.24 -8.98
C LYS A 340 -38.46 14.28 -7.88
N LYS A 341 -38.97 13.11 -7.49
CA LYS A 341 -39.93 12.98 -6.39
C LYS A 341 -39.33 13.51 -5.08
N ILE A 342 -38.15 13.02 -4.69
CA ILE A 342 -37.50 13.42 -3.44
C ILE A 342 -37.19 14.93 -3.42
N MET A 343 -36.69 15.49 -4.53
CA MET A 343 -36.37 16.93 -4.63
C MET A 343 -37.59 17.86 -4.68
N SER A 344 -38.79 17.30 -4.86
CA SER A 344 -40.05 18.04 -4.78
C SER A 344 -40.59 18.16 -3.35
N GLU A 345 -40.06 17.37 -2.41
CA GLU A 345 -40.46 17.43 -1.00
C GLU A 345 -39.91 18.69 -0.32
N THR A 346 -40.73 19.30 0.55
CA THR A 346 -40.42 20.60 1.17
C THR A 346 -39.42 20.51 2.31
N ASP A 347 -39.27 19.34 2.94
CA ASP A 347 -38.43 19.11 4.12
C ASP A 347 -36.98 18.72 3.78
N LEU A 348 -36.70 18.34 2.53
CA LEU A 348 -35.37 17.89 2.11
C LEU A 348 -34.28 18.96 2.28
N GLU A 349 -34.56 20.21 1.88
CA GLU A 349 -33.61 21.32 2.04
C GLU A 349 -33.32 21.57 3.53
N SER A 350 -34.34 21.47 4.39
CA SER A 350 -34.20 21.59 5.84
C SER A 350 -33.37 20.46 6.44
N TYR A 351 -33.53 19.21 5.99
CA TYR A 351 -32.69 18.10 6.44
C TYR A 351 -31.24 18.26 5.99
N LEU A 352 -31.00 18.65 4.74
CA LEU A 352 -29.65 18.90 4.23
C LEU A 352 -28.96 20.02 5.02
N ALA A 353 -29.67 21.12 5.29
CA ALA A 353 -29.16 22.23 6.11
C ALA A 353 -28.88 21.78 7.55
N PHE A 354 -29.80 21.01 8.16
CA PHE A 354 -29.61 20.46 9.50
C PHE A 354 -28.36 19.59 9.57
N ILE A 355 -28.18 18.68 8.60
CA ILE A 355 -27.00 17.81 8.54
C ILE A 355 -25.72 18.64 8.37
N TYR A 356 -25.73 19.61 7.46
CA TYR A 356 -24.58 20.49 7.21
C TYR A 356 -24.15 21.21 8.48
N THR A 357 -25.09 21.88 9.17
CA THR A 357 -24.80 22.71 10.34
C THR A 357 -24.44 21.88 11.57
N ASN A 358 -25.13 20.76 11.81
CA ASN A 358 -24.95 19.99 13.05
C ASN A 358 -23.88 18.91 12.94
N TYR A 359 -23.66 18.34 11.76
CA TYR A 359 -22.76 17.19 11.56
C TYR A 359 -21.62 17.46 10.57
N GLY A 360 -21.60 18.61 9.89
CA GLY A 360 -20.53 18.94 8.93
C GLY A 360 -19.13 18.88 9.55
N PHE A 361 -19.00 19.23 10.84
CA PHE A 361 -17.74 19.15 11.59
C PHE A 361 -17.14 17.74 11.62
N LEU A 362 -17.96 16.67 11.57
CA LEU A 362 -17.47 15.29 11.58
C LEU A 362 -16.61 14.99 10.35
N THR A 363 -16.91 15.61 9.20
CA THR A 363 -16.12 15.43 7.98
C THR A 363 -14.73 16.06 8.12
N THR A 364 -14.64 17.24 8.75
CA THR A 364 -13.38 17.91 9.08
C THR A 364 -12.60 17.11 10.10
N ALA A 365 -13.26 16.61 11.15
CA ALA A 365 -12.65 15.78 12.18
C ALA A 365 -12.06 14.48 11.62
N ILE A 366 -12.85 13.72 10.84
CA ILE A 366 -12.36 12.51 10.18
C ILE A 366 -11.17 12.82 9.25
N THR A 367 -11.28 13.88 8.44
CA THR A 367 -10.18 14.26 7.53
C THR A 367 -8.92 14.66 8.29
N CYS A 368 -9.05 15.33 9.44
CA CYS A 368 -7.94 15.66 10.33
C CYS A 368 -7.29 14.37 10.89
N LEU A 369 -8.09 13.45 11.40
CA LEU A 369 -7.63 12.15 11.94
C LEU A 369 -7.03 11.21 10.89
N GLU A 370 -7.37 11.41 9.62
CA GLU A 370 -6.81 10.70 8.46
C GLU A 370 -5.50 11.32 7.94
N THR A 371 -5.20 12.57 8.34
CA THR A 371 -4.02 13.34 7.88
C THR A 371 -2.82 13.01 8.77
N GLN A 372 -1.63 12.95 8.15
CA GLN A 372 -0.39 12.66 8.87
C GLN A 372 0.28 13.94 9.40
N GLY A 373 0.97 13.83 10.54
CA GLY A 373 1.77 14.92 11.11
C GLY A 373 1.01 15.92 11.97
N THR A 374 -0.29 15.70 12.23
CA THR A 374 -1.09 16.50 13.16
C THR A 374 -0.64 16.25 14.60
N LEU A 375 -0.55 17.32 15.40
CA LEU A 375 -0.30 17.21 16.84
C LEU A 375 -1.47 16.47 17.52
N LEU A 376 -1.17 15.61 18.48
CA LEU A 376 -2.17 14.89 19.26
C LEU A 376 -3.19 15.86 19.88
N THR A 377 -2.73 16.98 20.43
CA THR A 377 -3.58 18.01 21.03
C THR A 377 -4.56 18.62 20.04
N ASP A 378 -4.16 18.83 18.79
CA ASP A 378 -5.01 19.45 17.77
C ASP A 378 -6.03 18.44 17.23
N ALA A 379 -5.62 17.18 17.08
CA ALA A 379 -6.51 16.09 16.71
C ALA A 379 -7.61 15.89 17.78
N ILE A 380 -7.25 15.92 19.06
CA ILE A 380 -8.19 15.85 20.19
C ILE A 380 -9.12 17.09 20.22
N LYS A 381 -8.56 18.30 20.12
CA LYS A 381 -9.33 19.56 20.10
C LYS A 381 -10.40 19.57 19.00
N THR A 382 -10.13 18.93 17.86
CA THR A 382 -11.08 18.85 16.74
C THR A 382 -12.35 18.09 17.12
N VAL A 383 -12.26 17.17 18.08
CA VAL A 383 -13.40 16.41 18.61
C VAL A 383 -13.97 17.07 19.87
N GLU A 384 -13.11 17.55 20.77
CA GLU A 384 -13.53 18.19 22.04
C GLU A 384 -14.21 19.54 21.87
N ASN A 385 -13.86 20.34 20.87
CA ASN A 385 -14.48 21.65 20.65
C ASN A 385 -15.92 21.57 20.13
N ASN A 386 -16.45 20.37 19.90
CA ASN A 386 -17.82 20.19 19.51
C ASN A 386 -18.76 20.13 20.73
N LEU A 387 -19.69 21.09 20.81
CA LEU A 387 -20.70 21.15 21.87
C LEU A 387 -21.54 19.85 21.96
N GLY A 388 -21.84 19.24 20.81
CA GLY A 388 -22.53 17.94 20.73
C GLY A 388 -21.68 16.77 21.25
N PHE A 389 -20.37 16.74 20.97
CA PHE A 389 -19.46 15.75 21.55
C PHE A 389 -19.30 15.92 23.05
N LYS A 390 -19.27 17.16 23.58
CA LYS A 390 -19.30 17.44 25.03
C LYS A 390 -20.58 16.95 25.69
N ILE A 391 -21.73 17.10 25.01
CA ILE A 391 -23.02 16.57 25.48
C ILE A 391 -23.02 15.04 25.44
N LEU A 392 -22.52 14.42 24.38
CA LEU A 392 -22.42 12.96 24.25
C LEU A 392 -21.41 12.34 25.22
N THR A 393 -20.29 13.00 25.52
CA THR A 393 -19.34 12.57 26.56
C THR A 393 -19.96 12.72 27.94
N LYS A 394 -20.77 13.74 28.20
CA LYS A 394 -21.53 13.86 29.46
C LYS A 394 -22.61 12.77 29.58
N ILE A 395 -23.37 12.50 28.51
CA ILE A 395 -24.38 11.42 28.51
C ILE A 395 -23.70 10.06 28.70
N SER A 396 -22.57 9.81 28.03
CA SER A 396 -21.76 8.60 28.21
C SER A 396 -21.24 8.45 29.65
N LYS A 397 -20.67 9.51 30.22
CA LYS A 397 -20.16 9.53 31.61
C LYS A 397 -21.26 9.35 32.65
N VAL A 398 -22.46 9.86 32.39
CA VAL A 398 -23.66 9.65 33.24
C VAL A 398 -24.23 8.24 33.06
N MET A 399 -24.20 7.68 31.85
CA MET A 399 -24.65 6.29 31.58
C MET A 399 -23.66 5.24 32.09
N LEU A 400 -22.40 5.60 32.32
CA LEU A 400 -21.35 4.73 32.86
C LEU A 400 -21.04 5.00 34.35
N GLY A 401 -21.54 6.09 34.92
CA GLY A 401 -21.44 6.38 36.36
C GLY A 401 -20.06 6.80 36.86
N GLU A 402 -19.23 7.49 36.06
CA GLU A 402 -17.84 7.82 36.43
C GLU A 402 -17.56 9.34 36.56
N GLU A 403 -16.93 9.72 37.68
CA GLU A 403 -16.17 10.97 37.85
C GLU A 403 -14.77 10.83 37.22
N ILE A 404 -14.25 11.93 36.65
CA ILE A 404 -13.00 11.95 35.90
C ILE A 404 -11.85 12.30 36.87
N SER A 405 -11.09 11.29 37.31
CA SER A 405 -9.76 11.44 37.93
C SER A 405 -8.67 11.05 36.93
N MET A 406 -7.40 11.32 37.27
CA MET A 406 -6.22 10.83 36.54
C MET A 406 -5.97 9.32 36.74
N ASP A 407 -6.93 8.60 37.33
CA ASP A 407 -6.89 7.15 37.41
C ASP A 407 -7.02 6.58 35.98
N ASN A 408 -6.39 5.43 35.73
CA ASN A 408 -6.29 4.68 34.45
C ASN A 408 -4.98 4.81 33.64
N LEU A 409 -4.00 5.60 34.07
CA LEU A 409 -2.62 5.49 33.53
C LEU A 409 -1.86 4.43 34.34
N SER A 410 -1.07 3.60 33.64
CA SER A 410 -0.21 2.63 34.31
C SER A 410 0.82 3.35 35.16
N GLU A 411 1.06 2.85 36.39
CA GLU A 411 2.07 3.37 37.31
C GLU A 411 3.49 3.34 36.71
N ASP A 412 3.72 2.50 35.69
CA ASP A 412 5.00 2.33 35.02
C ASP A 412 5.29 3.37 33.91
N ILE A 413 4.30 4.22 33.55
CA ILE A 413 4.48 5.26 32.52
C ILE A 413 5.12 6.50 33.15
N SER A 414 6.32 6.86 32.72
CA SER A 414 7.02 8.04 33.21
C SER A 414 6.61 9.33 32.49
N CYS A 415 6.91 10.49 33.08
CA CYS A 415 6.72 11.79 32.42
C CYS A 415 7.54 11.92 31.12
N ASP A 416 8.72 11.29 31.04
CA ASP A 416 9.54 11.29 29.83
C ASP A 416 8.89 10.45 28.71
N ASP A 417 8.19 9.38 29.06
CA ASP A 417 7.44 8.55 28.10
C ASP A 417 6.28 9.36 27.46
N LEU A 418 5.68 10.32 28.18
CA LEU A 418 4.59 11.17 27.67
C LEU A 418 5.02 12.06 26.50
N LEU A 419 6.30 12.42 26.41
CA LEU A 419 6.82 13.26 25.31
C LEU A 419 6.67 12.58 23.94
N TYR A 420 6.71 11.24 23.91
CA TYR A 420 6.59 10.46 22.68
C TYR A 420 5.15 10.42 22.13
N PHE A 421 4.14 10.76 22.93
CA PHE A 421 2.75 10.78 22.48
C PHE A 421 2.38 12.02 21.67
N LYS A 422 3.25 13.03 21.59
CA LYS A 422 2.99 14.31 20.91
C LYS A 422 2.46 14.16 19.47
N TYR A 423 2.96 13.18 18.73
CA TYR A 423 2.54 12.84 17.36
C TYR A 423 1.97 11.43 17.23
N ALA A 424 1.58 10.81 18.35
CA ALA A 424 1.05 9.45 18.35
C ALA A 424 -0.27 9.37 17.56
N PRO A 425 -0.48 8.29 16.79
CA PRO A 425 -1.73 8.10 16.08
C PRO A 425 -2.87 7.81 17.05
N ILE A 426 -4.03 8.38 16.76
CA ILE A 426 -5.31 8.07 17.44
C ILE A 426 -6.32 7.40 16.51
N SER A 427 -5.84 6.94 15.35
CA SER A 427 -6.64 6.25 14.35
C SER A 427 -5.85 5.07 13.75
N SER A 428 -6.54 3.97 13.45
CA SER A 428 -6.01 2.79 12.75
C SER A 428 -6.07 2.92 11.21
N VAL A 429 -6.28 4.15 10.70
CA VAL A 429 -6.47 4.44 9.26
C VAL A 429 -5.35 3.86 8.39
N ASP A 430 -4.12 3.90 8.87
CA ASP A 430 -2.98 3.38 8.10
C ASP A 430 -3.11 1.87 7.88
N VAL A 431 -3.63 1.11 8.85
CA VAL A 431 -3.86 -0.34 8.69
C VAL A 431 -4.98 -0.58 7.70
N GLU A 432 -6.05 0.19 7.75
CA GLU A 432 -7.14 0.07 6.77
C GLU A 432 -6.67 0.37 5.34
N ARG A 433 -5.83 1.40 5.18
CA ARG A 433 -5.23 1.74 3.89
C ARG A 433 -4.30 0.63 3.38
N SER A 434 -3.64 -0.12 4.27
CA SER A 434 -2.81 -1.26 3.87
C SER A 434 -3.61 -2.36 3.18
N PHE A 435 -4.90 -2.53 3.51
CA PHE A 435 -5.78 -3.47 2.78
C PHE A 435 -6.07 -3.03 1.35
N SER A 436 -6.03 -1.73 1.05
CA SER A 436 -6.13 -1.25 -0.33
C SER A 436 -4.89 -1.65 -1.13
N VAL A 437 -3.70 -1.60 -0.52
CA VAL A 437 -2.45 -2.08 -1.13
C VAL A 437 -2.52 -3.59 -1.35
N TYR A 438 -2.96 -4.34 -0.35
CA TYR A 438 -3.20 -5.79 -0.44
C TYR A 438 -4.15 -6.14 -1.61
N LYS A 439 -5.31 -5.48 -1.69
CA LYS A 439 -6.29 -5.68 -2.77
C LYS A 439 -5.70 -5.34 -4.14
N ASN A 440 -4.94 -4.25 -4.26
CA ASN A 440 -4.26 -3.89 -5.51
C ASN A 440 -3.19 -4.92 -5.91
N MET A 441 -2.50 -5.53 -4.95
CA MET A 441 -1.57 -6.63 -5.21
C MET A 441 -2.27 -7.91 -5.66
N LEU A 442 -3.56 -8.09 -5.36
CA LEU A 442 -4.39 -9.24 -5.74
C LEU A 442 -5.32 -9.00 -6.93
N ALA A 443 -5.11 -7.94 -7.74
CA ALA A 443 -5.92 -7.64 -8.92
C ALA A 443 -6.15 -8.89 -9.81
N ASP A 444 -7.24 -8.92 -10.60
CA ASP A 444 -7.76 -10.13 -11.28
C ASP A 444 -6.75 -10.99 -12.07
N ASN A 445 -5.61 -10.42 -12.47
CA ASN A 445 -4.50 -11.11 -13.13
C ASN A 445 -3.41 -11.65 -12.18
N ARG A 446 -3.63 -11.66 -10.85
CA ARG A 446 -2.65 -11.98 -9.79
C ARG A 446 -3.22 -12.97 -8.75
N ARG A 447 -3.95 -14.00 -9.19
CA ARG A 447 -4.60 -15.00 -8.28
C ARG A 447 -3.76 -16.23 -7.94
N SER A 448 -2.54 -16.36 -8.48
CA SER A 448 -1.71 -17.56 -8.29
C SER A 448 -0.62 -17.43 -7.21
N PHE A 449 -0.72 -16.46 -6.30
CA PHE A 449 0.25 -16.31 -5.22
C PHE A 449 0.07 -17.43 -4.17
N LYS A 450 1.19 -18.03 -3.75
CA LYS A 450 1.23 -18.61 -2.41
C LYS A 450 1.20 -17.46 -1.42
N PHE A 451 0.33 -17.52 -0.41
CA PHE A 451 0.12 -16.41 0.52
C PHE A 451 1.43 -15.95 1.20
N GLU A 452 2.33 -16.88 1.53
CA GLU A 452 3.67 -16.55 2.07
C GLU A 452 4.47 -15.60 1.16
N ASN A 453 4.45 -15.85 -0.16
CA ASN A 453 5.14 -14.98 -1.12
C ASN A 453 4.45 -13.63 -1.26
N LEU A 454 3.12 -13.59 -1.15
CA LEU A 454 2.35 -12.35 -1.16
C LEU A 454 2.73 -11.48 0.04
N SER A 455 2.74 -12.07 1.24
CA SER A 455 3.11 -11.37 2.47
C SER A 455 4.52 -10.80 2.40
N LYS A 456 5.51 -11.60 1.99
CA LYS A 456 6.90 -11.13 1.80
C LYS A 456 7.02 -10.02 0.75
N SER A 457 6.31 -10.15 -0.37
CA SER A 457 6.29 -9.12 -1.43
C SER A 457 5.65 -7.82 -0.96
N LEU A 458 4.59 -7.91 -0.16
CA LEU A 458 3.88 -6.76 0.40
C LEU A 458 4.76 -6.00 1.40
N ILE A 459 5.51 -6.71 2.24
CA ILE A 459 6.43 -6.13 3.22
C ILE A 459 7.64 -5.51 2.52
N ALA A 460 8.23 -6.20 1.52
CA ALA A 460 9.32 -5.66 0.69
C ALA A 460 8.90 -4.40 -0.10
N TYR A 461 7.63 -4.31 -0.49
CA TYR A 461 7.05 -3.09 -1.05
C TYR A 461 6.82 -2.01 0.01
N GLY A 462 6.42 -2.41 1.22
CA GLY A 462 5.93 -1.56 2.31
C GLY A 462 6.90 -0.49 2.82
N ILE A 463 8.23 -0.68 2.71
CA ILE A 463 9.22 0.36 3.08
C ILE A 463 9.15 1.59 2.16
N LEU A 464 8.76 1.40 0.90
CA LEU A 464 8.82 2.46 -0.12
C LEU A 464 7.50 3.17 -0.39
N ALA A 465 6.47 2.91 0.40
CA ALA A 465 5.37 3.84 0.51
C ALA A 465 5.79 5.11 1.30
N LYS A 466 6.80 5.84 0.78
CA LYS A 466 6.77 7.30 0.63
C LYS A 466 5.61 7.75 -0.28
N ILE A 467 4.53 6.98 -0.31
CA ILE A 467 3.30 7.37 -0.94
C ILE A 467 2.69 8.31 0.08
N ASN A 468 2.80 9.61 -0.20
CA ASN A 468 1.74 10.54 0.14
C ASN A 468 0.42 9.78 -0.02
N TRP A 469 -0.19 9.36 1.09
CA TRP A 469 -1.46 8.65 1.14
C TRP A 469 -2.62 9.49 0.54
N THR A 470 -2.30 10.66 0.01
CA THR A 470 -3.13 11.65 -0.65
C THR A 470 -3.34 11.46 -2.17
N VAL A 471 -2.62 10.60 -2.91
CA VAL A 471 -2.76 10.60 -4.39
C VAL A 471 -2.94 9.21 -4.99
N TYR A 472 -4.15 8.67 -4.85
CA TYR A 472 -4.80 7.89 -5.90
C TYR A 472 -6.25 8.37 -6.04
N THR A 473 -6.41 9.65 -6.35
CA THR A 473 -7.61 10.10 -7.06
C THR A 473 -7.38 9.79 -8.54
N ASN A 474 -8.20 8.91 -9.13
CA ASN A 474 -8.38 8.85 -10.58
C ASN A 474 -8.99 10.19 -11.03
N ASN A 475 -8.17 11.21 -11.12
CA ASN A 475 -8.50 12.54 -11.63
C ASN A 475 -7.69 12.74 -12.91
N LYS A 476 -8.19 12.18 -14.02
CA LYS A 476 -7.61 12.38 -15.35
C LYS A 476 -7.71 13.84 -15.84
N GLN A 477 -8.50 14.70 -15.19
CA GLN A 477 -8.69 16.08 -15.63
C GLN A 477 -7.84 17.11 -14.85
N THR A 478 -7.59 16.92 -13.55
CA THR A 478 -6.92 17.92 -12.69
C THR A 478 -5.38 17.85 -12.75
N ASN A 479 -4.83 16.71 -13.15
CA ASN A 479 -3.37 16.53 -13.28
C ASN A 479 -2.76 17.24 -14.50
N ILE A 480 -3.56 17.69 -15.47
CA ILE A 480 -3.06 18.44 -16.63
C ILE A 480 -2.80 19.90 -16.23
N LYS A 481 -3.74 20.55 -15.51
CA LYS A 481 -3.58 21.95 -15.06
C LYS A 481 -2.47 22.15 -14.02
N LEU A 482 -2.27 21.19 -13.11
CA LEU A 482 -1.18 21.24 -12.11
C LEU A 482 0.20 20.96 -12.72
N ARG A 483 0.28 20.17 -13.80
CA ARG A 483 1.53 19.96 -14.55
C ARG A 483 1.88 21.17 -15.42
N GLU A 484 0.90 21.84 -16.03
CA GLU A 484 1.12 23.08 -16.78
C GLU A 484 1.56 24.25 -15.88
N ALA A 485 1.01 24.36 -14.66
CA ALA A 485 1.44 25.37 -13.70
C ALA A 485 2.86 25.12 -13.17
N LYS A 486 3.25 23.85 -12.94
CA LYS A 486 4.62 23.48 -12.57
C LYS A 486 5.62 23.63 -13.72
N TRP A 487 5.21 23.39 -14.96
CA TRP A 487 6.05 23.58 -16.13
C TRP A 487 6.36 25.07 -16.38
N LYS A 488 5.34 25.94 -16.31
CA LYS A 488 5.52 27.40 -16.41
C LYS A 488 6.35 28.00 -15.27
N SER A 489 6.30 27.40 -14.08
CA SER A 489 7.15 27.80 -12.94
C SER A 489 8.62 27.36 -13.12
N CYS A 490 8.88 26.22 -13.77
CA CYS A 490 10.24 25.75 -14.06
C CYS A 490 10.89 26.52 -15.22
N GLU A 491 10.13 26.95 -16.24
CA GLU A 491 10.66 27.82 -17.30
C GLU A 491 11.10 29.19 -16.76
N ASN A 492 10.36 29.78 -15.82
CA ASN A 492 10.72 31.07 -15.23
C ASN A 492 11.90 30.99 -14.21
N GLN A 493 12.22 29.82 -13.69
CA GLN A 493 13.39 29.63 -12.80
C GLN A 493 14.68 29.27 -13.54
N ILE A 494 14.60 28.79 -14.79
CA ILE A 494 15.79 28.47 -15.60
C ILE A 494 16.32 29.72 -16.34
N ILE A 495 15.53 30.79 -16.47
CA ILE A 495 15.93 32.04 -17.15
C ILE A 495 16.73 33.00 -16.23
N MET A 496 16.81 32.77 -14.92
CA MET A 496 17.44 33.69 -13.96
C MET A 496 18.82 33.26 -13.42
N THR A 497 19.56 32.35 -14.10
CA THR A 497 20.90 31.92 -13.59
C THR A 497 22.02 31.81 -14.63
N LYS A 498 22.01 32.62 -15.70
CA LYS A 498 23.22 32.86 -16.52
C LYS A 498 23.24 34.28 -17.06
N PHE A 499 23.74 35.22 -16.26
CA PHE A 499 24.15 36.54 -16.72
C PHE A 499 25.42 36.99 -15.99
N VAL A 500 26.55 36.37 -16.33
CA VAL A 500 27.88 36.95 -16.10
C VAL A 500 28.82 36.47 -17.23
N HIS A 501 29.21 37.42 -18.09
CA HIS A 501 30.39 37.48 -18.98
C HIS A 501 30.32 37.09 -20.47
N SER A 502 30.81 38.06 -21.25
CA SER A 502 31.39 38.10 -22.60
C SER A 502 30.49 38.07 -23.86
N THR A 503 30.18 39.29 -24.33
CA THR A 503 30.39 39.80 -25.71
C THR A 503 30.74 38.80 -26.82
N SER A 504 29.82 38.59 -27.77
CA SER A 504 30.01 38.84 -29.23
C SER A 504 28.78 38.35 -30.03
N GLU A 505 28.56 38.99 -31.17
CA GLU A 505 27.41 38.90 -32.06
C GLU A 505 27.13 37.50 -32.61
N PHE A 506 25.85 37.10 -32.75
CA PHE A 506 25.36 36.37 -33.93
C PHE A 506 23.83 36.44 -34.01
N ARG A 507 23.30 37.03 -35.08
CA ARG A 507 21.87 36.98 -35.46
C ARG A 507 21.57 35.60 -36.06
N MET A 508 20.47 34.96 -35.65
CA MET A 508 19.72 34.09 -36.57
C MET A 508 18.24 33.96 -36.18
N THR A 509 17.40 34.23 -37.17
CA THR A 509 15.94 34.36 -37.19
C THR A 509 15.24 33.01 -36.96
N ILE A 510 14.22 32.96 -36.09
CA ILE A 510 13.28 31.83 -35.99
C ILE A 510 11.91 32.28 -36.52
N SER A 511 11.48 31.67 -37.63
CA SER A 511 10.13 31.79 -38.18
C SER A 511 9.17 30.88 -37.42
N ILE A 512 8.09 31.45 -36.91
CA ILE A 512 7.00 30.79 -36.21
C ILE A 512 5.94 30.37 -37.25
N TYR A 513 5.57 29.09 -37.29
CA TYR A 513 4.25 28.68 -37.79
C TYR A 513 3.37 28.27 -36.61
N ARG A 514 2.26 29.01 -36.49
CA ARG A 514 1.17 28.92 -35.50
C ARG A 514 0.40 27.60 -35.65
N ILE A 515 0.22 26.86 -34.55
CA ILE A 515 -0.95 26.84 -33.62
C ILE A 515 -2.20 26.23 -34.26
#